data_AF-A0A931QTP1-F1
#
_entry.id   AF-A0A931QTP1-F1
#
_cell.length_a   1.000
_cell.length_b   1.000
_cell.length_c   1.000
_cell.angle_alpha   90.00
_cell.angle_beta   90.00
_cell.angle_gamma   90.00
#
_symmetry.space_group_name_H-M   'P 1'
#
loop_
_entity.id
_entity.type
_entity.pdbx_description
1 polymer ?
#
loop_
_entity_poly.entity_id
_entity_poly.type
_entity_poly.pdbx_seq_one_letter_code
_entity_poly.pdbx_strand_id
1 'polypeptide(L)'
;MYKKGDILLGEKTNHPIIYLNKEDDYYFNGCIITHSPTSSYKNNISFLPEHFEMHDEDDNPYRIIYDNSHFVNLKLIKKTEWGPFNKVGKLSRIGIQYLEKYLEKDDSTEWRAYISKNK
;
A
#
# COMPACT_ATOMS: atom_id res chain seq x y z
N MET A 1 12.65 8.53 7.86
CA MET A 1 12.02 7.24 8.23
C MET A 1 10.54 7.32 7.84
N TYR A 2 10.00 6.29 7.18
CA TYR A 2 8.61 6.31 6.69
C TYR A 2 7.59 6.18 7.81
N LYS A 3 6.42 6.77 7.61
CA LYS A 3 5.28 6.72 8.52
C LYS A 3 4.16 5.88 7.90
N LYS A 4 3.32 5.30 8.76
CA LYS A 4 2.13 4.56 8.33
C LYS A 4 1.30 5.43 7.38
N GLY A 5 0.88 4.86 6.25
CA GLY A 5 0.12 5.55 5.22
C GLY A 5 0.96 6.27 4.17
N ASP A 6 2.29 6.40 4.34
CA ASP A 6 3.15 6.85 3.25
C ASP A 6 3.08 5.85 2.09
N ILE A 7 2.94 6.37 0.87
CA ILE A 7 2.91 5.56 -0.35
C ILE A 7 4.31 5.59 -0.96
N LEU A 8 4.91 4.41 -1.08
CA LEU A 8 6.26 4.19 -1.51
C LEU A 8 6.29 3.57 -2.91
N LEU A 9 7.26 3.99 -3.71
CA LEU A 9 7.59 3.31 -4.97
C LEU A 9 9.08 2.99 -4.95
N GLY A 10 9.41 1.71 -5.01
CA GLY A 10 10.79 1.22 -5.13
C GLY A 10 11.18 1.03 -6.59
N GLU A 11 12.46 1.15 -6.90
CA GLU A 11 12.98 0.93 -8.26
C GLU A 11 12.69 -0.48 -8.80
N LYS A 12 12.59 -1.47 -7.91
CA LYS A 12 12.34 -2.88 -8.26
C LYS A 12 10.88 -3.30 -8.09
N THR A 13 9.97 -2.36 -7.81
CA THR A 13 8.55 -2.66 -7.54
C THR A 13 7.65 -2.05 -8.59
N ASN A 14 6.76 -2.86 -9.19
CA ASN A 14 5.83 -2.39 -10.22
C ASN A 14 4.56 -1.74 -9.67
N HIS A 15 4.32 -1.87 -8.36
CA HIS A 15 3.13 -1.34 -7.70
C HIS A 15 3.53 -0.39 -6.57
N PRO A 16 2.78 0.71 -6.36
CA PRO A 16 2.92 1.51 -5.15
C PRO A 16 2.58 0.68 -3.91
N ILE A 17 3.32 0.94 -2.83
CA ILE A 17 3.21 0.22 -1.56
C ILE A 17 2.86 1.21 -0.46
N ILE A 18 1.73 1.02 0.20
CA ILE A 18 1.39 1.74 1.42
C ILE A 18 2.23 1.15 2.55
N TYR A 19 3.07 1.96 3.18
CA TYR A 19 3.86 1.57 4.33
C TYR A 19 2.96 1.43 5.57
N LEU A 20 3.08 0.32 6.31
CA LEU A 20 2.27 0.05 7.50
C LEU A 20 3.09 0.17 8.78
N ASN A 21 4.18 -0.59 8.88
CA ASN A 21 5.10 -0.57 10.00
C ASN A 21 6.45 -1.18 9.61
N LYS A 22 7.52 -0.79 10.30
CA LYS A 22 8.82 -1.47 10.25
C LYS A 22 8.67 -2.84 10.92
N GLU A 23 9.33 -3.84 10.37
CA GLU A 23 9.48 -5.15 11.04
C GLU A 23 10.86 -5.21 11.68
N ASP A 24 11.92 -5.05 10.86
CA ASP A 24 13.31 -4.94 11.29
C ASP A 24 14.12 -4.09 10.28
N ASP A 25 15.45 -4.15 10.32
CA ASP A 25 16.32 -3.37 9.42
C ASP A 25 16.28 -3.84 7.95
N TYR A 26 15.85 -5.07 7.70
CA TYR A 26 15.78 -5.70 6.38
C TYR A 26 14.36 -5.75 5.83
N TYR A 27 13.34 -5.65 6.69
CA TYR A 27 11.95 -5.86 6.32
C TYR A 27 11.00 -4.80 6.87
N PHE A 28 9.95 -4.52 6.10
CA PHE A 28 8.80 -3.73 6.55
C PHE A 28 7.51 -4.35 6.03
N ASN A 29 6.41 -4.03 6.70
CA ASN A 29 5.09 -4.43 6.25
C ASN A 29 4.47 -3.35 5.38
N GLY A 30 3.88 -3.77 4.27
CA GLY A 30 3.16 -2.90 3.35
C GLY A 30 1.89 -3.51 2.78
N CYS A 31 1.12 -2.68 2.12
CA CYS A 31 -0.07 -3.06 1.35
C CYS A 31 0.06 -2.54 -0.09
N ILE A 32 -0.38 -3.31 -1.09
CA ILE A 32 -0.23 -2.97 -2.50
C ILE A 32 -1.42 -2.12 -2.97
N ILE A 33 -1.13 -1.02 -3.68
CA ILE A 33 -2.12 -0.29 -4.49
C ILE A 33 -2.15 -0.89 -5.90
N THR A 34 -3.35 -1.07 -6.45
CA THR A 34 -3.58 -1.63 -7.79
C THR A 34 -4.73 -0.93 -8.50
N HIS A 35 -4.74 -0.98 -9.82
CA HIS A 35 -5.88 -0.56 -10.65
C HIS A 35 -6.81 -1.72 -11.00
N SER A 36 -6.46 -2.96 -10.64
CA SER A 36 -7.33 -4.10 -10.88
C SER A 36 -8.54 -4.04 -9.93
N PRO A 37 -9.77 -3.98 -10.46
CA PRO A 37 -10.96 -3.75 -9.64
C PRO A 37 -11.40 -5.01 -8.89
N THR A 38 -12.26 -4.82 -7.89
CA THR A 38 -12.87 -5.90 -7.09
C THR A 38 -13.66 -6.89 -7.95
N SER A 39 -14.27 -6.44 -9.05
CA SER A 39 -15.00 -7.29 -10.00
C SER A 39 -14.10 -8.32 -10.69
N SER A 40 -12.80 -8.02 -10.85
CA SER A 40 -11.80 -8.95 -11.38
C SER A 40 -11.09 -9.74 -10.28
N TYR A 41 -10.90 -9.14 -9.10
CA TYR A 41 -10.22 -9.77 -7.96
C TYR A 41 -10.98 -9.48 -6.68
N LYS A 42 -11.71 -10.47 -6.16
CA LYS A 42 -12.59 -10.31 -4.98
C LYS A 42 -11.90 -9.76 -3.73
N ASN A 43 -10.58 -9.92 -3.64
CA ASN A 43 -9.79 -9.46 -2.51
C ASN A 43 -9.24 -8.04 -2.65
N ASN A 44 -9.51 -7.38 -3.78
CA ASN A 44 -9.18 -5.98 -3.94
C ASN A 44 -10.32 -5.12 -3.41
N ILE A 45 -10.00 -4.06 -2.70
CA ILE A 45 -10.96 -3.17 -2.06
C ILE A 45 -10.75 -1.78 -2.60
N SER A 46 -11.82 -1.16 -3.10
CA SER A 46 -11.76 0.18 -3.69
C SER A 46 -11.43 1.23 -2.65
N PHE A 47 -10.55 2.16 -3.01
CA PHE A 47 -10.44 3.42 -2.28
C PHE A 47 -11.49 4.44 -2.77
N LEU A 48 -11.61 5.52 -2.00
CA LEU A 48 -12.31 6.74 -2.37
C LEU A 48 -11.30 7.89 -2.50
N PRO A 49 -11.62 8.98 -3.23
CA PRO A 49 -10.75 10.13 -3.36
C PRO A 49 -10.25 10.67 -2.02
N GLU A 50 -11.14 10.77 -1.03
CA GLU A 50 -10.81 11.31 0.28
C GLU A 50 -9.86 10.43 1.12
N HIS A 51 -9.57 9.21 0.67
CA HIS A 51 -8.57 8.35 1.29
C HIS A 51 -7.13 8.75 0.97
N PHE A 52 -6.91 9.66 0.01
CA PHE A 52 -5.59 10.14 -0.40
C PHE A 52 -5.39 11.61 -0.05
N GLU A 53 -4.17 11.95 0.35
CA GLU A 53 -3.73 13.35 0.38
C GLU A 53 -3.33 13.79 -1.04
N MET A 54 -3.67 15.01 -1.43
CA MET A 54 -3.33 15.55 -2.76
C MET A 54 -1.95 16.20 -2.78
N HIS A 55 -1.53 16.80 -1.67
CA HIS A 55 -0.29 17.57 -1.57
C HIS A 55 0.54 17.15 -0.35
N ASP A 56 1.84 17.38 -0.40
CA ASP A 56 2.75 17.20 0.71
C ASP A 56 2.72 18.38 1.71
N GLU A 57 3.65 18.37 2.67
CA GLU A 57 3.72 19.39 3.74
C GLU A 57 4.15 20.76 3.21
N ASP A 58 4.74 20.81 2.00
CA ASP A 58 5.20 22.02 1.33
C ASP A 58 4.25 22.43 0.17
N ASP A 59 3.03 21.87 0.13
CA ASP A 59 1.99 22.08 -0.88
C ASP A 59 2.37 21.61 -2.30
N ASN A 60 3.35 20.71 -2.44
CA ASN A 60 3.65 20.09 -3.74
C ASN A 60 2.71 18.92 -4.00
N PRO A 61 2.22 18.73 -5.24
CA PRO A 61 1.32 17.63 -5.56
C PRO A 61 2.03 16.29 -5.42
N TYR A 62 1.38 15.32 -4.77
CA TYR A 62 1.85 13.95 -4.76
C TYR A 62 1.74 13.33 -6.15
N ARG A 63 2.73 12.49 -6.51
CA ARG A 63 2.74 11.74 -7.76
C ARG A 63 1.62 10.68 -7.81
N ILE A 64 1.33 10.05 -6.68
CA ILE A 64 0.25 9.07 -6.54
C ILE A 64 -0.86 9.69 -5.70
N ILE A 65 -1.93 10.05 -6.40
CA ILE A 65 -3.23 10.44 -5.86
C ILE A 65 -4.26 9.37 -6.23
N TYR A 66 -5.51 9.56 -5.80
CA TYR A 66 -6.60 8.67 -6.21
C TYR A 66 -6.78 8.67 -7.74
N ASP A 67 -6.69 7.47 -8.34
CA ASP A 67 -7.04 7.22 -9.73
C ASP A 67 -7.71 5.84 -9.83
N ASN A 68 -9.00 5.78 -9.45
CA ASN A 68 -9.78 4.53 -9.41
C ASN A 68 -9.03 3.38 -8.72
N SER A 69 -8.26 3.73 -7.69
CA SER A 69 -7.29 2.83 -7.09
C SER A 69 -7.94 1.91 -6.08
N HIS A 70 -7.40 0.71 -5.96
CA HIS A 70 -7.80 -0.32 -5.01
C HIS A 70 -6.59 -0.71 -4.18
N PHE A 71 -6.81 -1.32 -3.01
CA PHE A 71 -5.76 -2.05 -2.32
C PHE A 71 -6.06 -3.54 -2.28
N VAL A 72 -5.00 -4.35 -2.33
CA VAL A 72 -5.13 -5.78 -2.06
C VAL A 72 -5.31 -5.95 -0.56
N ASN A 73 -6.36 -6.64 -0.13
CA ASN A 73 -6.65 -6.87 1.28
C ASN A 73 -5.70 -7.89 1.92
N LEU A 74 -4.41 -7.56 1.97
CA LEU A 74 -3.34 -8.32 2.61
C LEU A 74 -2.26 -7.39 3.16
N LYS A 75 -1.71 -7.82 4.29
CA LYS A 75 -0.43 -7.34 4.81
C LYS A 75 0.70 -8.17 4.22
N LEU A 76 1.68 -7.50 3.60
CA LEU A 76 2.79 -8.16 2.89
C LEU A 76 4.13 -7.70 3.46
N ILE A 77 5.01 -8.65 3.75
CA ILE A 77 6.40 -8.37 4.09
C ILE A 77 7.14 -7.94 2.81
N LYS A 78 7.86 -6.81 2.91
CA LYS A 78 8.64 -6.19 1.84
C LYS A 78 10.08 -6.05 2.29
N LYS A 79 11.03 -6.36 1.40
CA LYS A 79 12.45 -6.19 1.69
C LYS A 79 12.89 -4.75 1.46
N THR A 80 13.68 -4.20 2.38
CA THR A 80 14.26 -2.86 2.25
C THR A 80 15.19 -2.75 1.05
N GLU A 81 15.85 -3.84 0.65
CA GLU A 81 16.72 -3.93 -0.55
C GLU A 81 15.99 -3.80 -1.91
N TRP A 82 14.65 -3.84 -1.90
CA TRP A 82 13.84 -3.53 -3.09
C TRP A 82 13.79 -2.04 -3.38
N GLY A 83 14.28 -1.23 -2.45
CA GLY A 83 14.53 0.18 -2.66
C GLY A 83 15.76 0.46 -3.54
N PRO A 84 16.18 1.74 -3.63
CA PRO A 84 15.69 2.87 -2.83
C PRO A 84 14.19 3.11 -3.03
N PHE A 85 13.49 3.37 -1.94
CA PHE A 85 12.06 3.71 -1.96
C PHE A 85 11.92 5.22 -1.97
N ASN A 86 11.04 5.73 -2.83
CA ASN A 86 10.65 7.14 -2.83
C ASN A 86 9.24 7.26 -2.28
N LYS A 87 9.03 8.20 -1.36
CA LYS A 87 7.67 8.59 -0.96
C LYS A 87 7.05 9.37 -2.13
N VAL A 88 5.99 8.81 -2.70
CA VAL A 88 5.32 9.34 -3.90
C VAL A 88 3.87 9.72 -3.64
N GLY A 89 3.36 9.46 -2.44
CA GLY A 89 2.00 9.75 -2.03
C GLY A 89 1.81 9.55 -0.54
N LYS A 90 0.59 9.80 -0.07
CA LYS A 90 0.20 9.55 1.32
C LYS A 90 -1.31 9.29 1.41
N LEU A 91 -1.70 8.32 2.21
CA LEU A 91 -3.10 8.16 2.61
C LEU A 91 -3.47 9.23 3.64
N SER A 92 -4.69 9.73 3.52
CA SER A 92 -5.27 10.59 4.54
C SER A 92 -5.54 9.81 5.82
N ARG A 93 -5.82 10.51 6.93
CA ARG A 93 -6.17 9.86 8.19
C ARG A 93 -7.35 8.88 8.05
N ILE A 94 -8.38 9.28 7.31
CA ILE A 94 -9.55 8.43 7.06
C ILE A 94 -9.21 7.26 6.12
N GLY A 95 -8.31 7.46 5.15
CA GLY A 95 -7.81 6.39 4.30
C GLY A 95 -7.04 5.33 5.07
N ILE A 96 -6.21 5.74 6.04
CA ILE A 96 -5.49 4.82 6.94
C ILE A 96 -6.48 4.00 7.77
N GLN A 97 -7.47 4.67 8.39
CA GLN A 97 -8.50 3.99 9.20
C GLN A 97 -9.35 3.01 8.36
N TYR A 98 -9.69 3.41 7.13
CA TYR A 98 -10.41 2.56 6.20
C TYR A 98 -9.60 1.31 5.87
N LEU A 99 -8.34 1.47 5.50
CA LEU A 99 -7.43 0.36 5.19
C LEU A 99 -7.26 -0.59 6.39
N GLU A 100 -7.07 -0.07 7.60
CA GLU A 100 -6.93 -0.89 8.82
C GLU A 100 -8.19 -1.67 9.18
N LYS A 101 -9.38 -1.18 8.81
CA LYS A 101 -10.65 -1.89 9.02
C LYS A 101 -10.72 -3.19 8.19
N TYR A 102 -10.11 -3.18 7.01
CA TYR A 102 -10.21 -4.29 6.08
C TYR A 102 -9.04 -5.25 6.15
N LEU A 103 -7.81 -4.73 6.30
CA LEU A 103 -6.62 -5.57 6.43
C LEU A 103 -6.88 -6.64 7.48
N GLU A 104 -6.94 -7.90 7.03
CA GLU A 104 -7.27 -9.04 7.87
C GLU A 104 -6.40 -9.04 9.12
N LYS A 105 -7.00 -9.42 10.25
CA LYS A 105 -6.31 -9.53 11.56
C LYS A 105 -5.35 -10.73 11.62
N ASP A 106 -5.30 -11.57 10.59
CA ASP A 106 -4.54 -12.83 10.58
C ASP A 106 -3.20 -12.72 9.86
N ASP A 107 -2.27 -13.54 10.33
CA ASP A 107 -0.82 -13.39 10.22
C ASP A 107 -0.27 -13.07 8.82
N SER A 108 0.65 -12.11 8.81
CA SER A 108 1.45 -11.64 7.67
C SER A 108 1.87 -12.79 6.74
N THR A 109 1.31 -12.87 5.53
CA THR A 109 1.63 -13.92 4.56
C THR A 109 2.50 -13.38 3.43
N GLU A 110 3.54 -14.12 3.03
CA GLU A 110 4.36 -13.75 1.86
C GLU A 110 3.52 -13.74 0.56
N TRP A 111 3.72 -12.72 -0.29
CA TRP A 111 2.99 -12.54 -1.56
C TRP A 111 3.00 -13.78 -2.47
N ARG A 112 4.12 -14.53 -2.50
CA ARG A 112 4.25 -15.76 -3.30
C ARG A 112 3.34 -16.89 -2.79
N ALA A 113 3.20 -17.02 -1.48
CA ALA A 113 2.29 -17.98 -0.88
C ALA A 113 0.82 -17.61 -1.13
N TYR A 114 0.50 -16.32 -1.15
CA TYR A 114 -0.85 -15.84 -1.47
C TYR A 114 -1.28 -16.17 -2.91
N ILE A 115 -0.42 -15.90 -3.90
CA ILE A 115 -0.72 -16.17 -5.32
C ILE A 115 -0.96 -17.68 -5.56
N SER A 116 -0.17 -18.55 -4.92
CA SER A 116 -0.29 -20.00 -5.12
C SER A 116 -1.62 -20.59 -4.60
N LYS A 117 -2.29 -19.93 -3.64
CA LYS A 117 -3.53 -20.42 -3.03
C LYS A 117 -4.81 -19.92 -3.72
N ASN A 118 -4.71 -18.85 -4.52
CA ASN A 118 -5.86 -18.13 -5.07
C ASN A 118 -5.85 -18.09 -6.61
N LYS A 119 -5.31 -19.14 -7.23
CA LYS A 119 -5.30 -19.36 -8.67
C LYS A 119 -6.33 -20.45 -9.01
#